data_AF-A0A164NK60-F1
#
_entry.id   AF-A0A164NK60-F1
#
_cell.length_a   1.000
_cell.length_b   1.000
_cell.length_c   1.000
_cell.angle_alpha   90.00
_cell.angle_beta   90.00
_cell.angle_gamma   90.00
#
_symmetry.space_group_name_H-M   'P 1'
#
loop_
_entity.id
_entity.type
_entity.pdbx_description
1 polymer ?
#
loop_
_entity_poly.entity_id
_entity_poly.type
_entity_poly.pdbx_seq_one_letter_code
_entity_poly.pdbx_strand_id
1 'polypeptide(L)'
;MPPKVEERTPLSVSEALRVRRGEDFRRNQNLLRSRAHLHNTSYTSSPSLPPGLNGVTGENINGVNALTPNSRHSRFTKGVAGPSPPPSWLQSREQFASGSSSSRFESVDWRQDALSFFFSHAPPYTSSSPPRIPTLHDMCIRVIVEDGDLEEVVPYLYSSLRRDICRYAAVYDPLSTSDILLLASYQDGGTDGELILSGPGAKLSTILPRINPQSIPDRSDAEWDEDLPNLSAINLEEPSWAQSLAAAEVQPLQHLVLISTTCPPPMLSHLPPTITHLVLIDLPTLPLVPLWRLPGLLPLASFVDLSYNPWIRTTKSFDKISWHGWRRLRTVRLKSCGYDYEPGREAASKRINANSRQRQHIVDVYF
;
A
#
# COMPACT_ATOMS: atom_id res chain seq x y z
N MET A 1 38.41 33.56 -47.71
CA MET A 1 38.09 34.46 -46.58
C MET A 1 38.13 33.63 -45.31
N PRO A 2 39.04 33.94 -44.35
CA PRO A 2 39.12 33.20 -43.09
C PRO A 2 38.04 33.70 -42.10
N PRO A 3 37.59 32.87 -41.15
CA PRO A 3 36.64 33.29 -40.13
C PRO A 3 37.30 34.27 -39.15
N LYS A 4 36.57 35.34 -38.81
CA LYS A 4 36.91 36.33 -37.79
C LYS A 4 37.16 35.61 -36.45
N VAL A 5 38.39 35.72 -35.94
CA VAL A 5 38.73 35.34 -34.57
C VAL A 5 38.13 36.41 -33.66
N GLU A 6 37.05 36.08 -32.95
CA GLU A 6 36.54 36.92 -31.87
C GLU A 6 37.52 36.88 -30.69
N GLU A 7 38.13 38.02 -30.44
CA GLU A 7 39.03 38.29 -29.33
C GLU A 7 38.22 38.26 -28.02
N ARG A 8 38.38 37.18 -27.24
CA ARG A 8 37.73 37.05 -25.92
C ARG A 8 38.43 37.98 -24.94
N THR A 9 37.72 38.99 -24.45
CA THR A 9 38.18 39.83 -23.34
C THR A 9 38.50 38.96 -22.11
N PRO A 10 39.63 39.18 -21.43
CA PRO A 10 40.00 38.40 -20.27
C PRO A 10 38.99 38.67 -19.15
N LEU A 11 38.25 37.63 -18.76
CA LEU A 11 37.33 37.68 -17.63
C LEU A 11 38.09 38.11 -16.37
N SER A 12 37.48 39.01 -15.59
CA SER A 12 37.96 39.38 -14.25
C SER A 12 38.28 38.11 -13.46
N VAL A 13 39.39 38.10 -12.71
CA VAL A 13 39.88 36.91 -11.98
C VAL A 13 38.78 36.30 -11.09
N SER A 14 37.93 37.14 -10.50
CA SER A 14 36.79 36.72 -9.69
C SER A 14 35.72 35.97 -10.50
N GLU A 15 35.48 36.39 -11.73
CA GLU A 15 34.50 35.82 -12.63
C GLU A 15 35.06 34.55 -13.30
N ALA A 16 36.34 34.55 -13.66
CA ALA A 16 37.06 33.36 -14.12
C ALA A 16 37.06 32.25 -13.05
N LEU A 17 37.27 32.59 -11.77
CA LEU A 17 37.18 31.65 -10.66
C LEU A 17 35.76 31.15 -10.43
N ARG A 18 34.75 32.01 -10.55
CA ARG A 18 33.34 31.63 -10.40
C ARG A 18 32.90 30.67 -11.53
N VAL A 19 33.31 30.94 -12.76
CA VAL A 19 33.04 30.09 -13.92
C VAL A 19 33.77 28.75 -13.77
N ARG A 20 35.06 28.76 -13.44
CA ARG A 20 35.86 27.53 -13.22
C ARG A 20 35.29 26.66 -12.10
N ARG A 21 34.91 27.24 -10.96
CA ARG A 21 34.27 26.48 -9.87
C ARG A 21 32.93 25.86 -10.28
N GLY A 22 32.13 26.59 -11.07
CA GLY A 22 30.87 26.08 -11.60
C GLY A 22 31.06 24.95 -12.62
N GLU A 23 32.12 25.04 -13.43
CA GLU A 23 32.45 24.05 -14.45
C GLU A 23 33.04 22.78 -13.85
N ASP A 24 33.94 22.91 -12.86
CA ASP A 24 34.48 21.79 -12.09
C ASP A 24 33.38 21.05 -11.31
N PHE A 25 32.42 21.79 -10.73
CA PHE A 25 31.26 21.18 -10.08
C PHE A 25 30.42 20.36 -11.05
N ARG A 26 30.11 20.89 -12.24
CA ARG A 26 29.35 20.15 -13.27
C ARG A 26 30.11 18.96 -13.83
N ARG A 27 31.42 19.09 -14.01
CA ARG A 27 32.28 18.00 -14.48
C ARG A 27 32.35 16.87 -13.45
N ASN A 28 32.45 17.20 -12.16
CA ASN A 28 32.44 16.21 -11.09
C ASN A 28 31.08 15.49 -10.99
N GLN A 29 29.97 16.23 -11.15
CA GLN A 29 28.62 15.65 -11.23
C GLN A 29 28.45 14.71 -12.44
N ASN A 30 29.00 15.07 -13.61
CA ASN A 30 28.92 14.23 -14.80
C ASN A 30 29.83 12.99 -14.73
N LEU A 31 30.98 13.08 -14.07
CA LEU A 31 31.89 11.94 -13.83
C LEU A 31 31.26 10.91 -12.89
N LEU A 32 30.46 11.35 -11.92
CA LEU A 32 29.80 10.48 -10.95
C LEU A 32 28.54 9.77 -11.49
N ARG A 33 28.07 10.11 -12.72
CA ARG A 33 26.92 9.53 -13.45
C ARG A 33 25.71 9.08 -12.60
N SER A 34 25.49 9.70 -11.44
CA SER A 34 24.48 9.26 -10.48
C SER A 34 23.50 10.39 -10.23
N ARG A 35 22.26 10.20 -10.68
CA ARG A 35 21.10 10.98 -10.22
C ARG A 35 20.61 10.51 -8.85
N ALA A 36 21.50 9.93 -8.03
CA ALA A 36 21.16 9.33 -6.74
C ALA A 36 21.21 10.31 -5.55
N HIS A 37 21.73 11.54 -5.73
CA HIS A 37 21.92 12.49 -4.61
C HIS A 37 20.93 13.66 -4.55
N LEU A 38 19.79 13.60 -5.26
CA LEU A 38 18.64 14.46 -4.93
C LEU A 38 17.70 13.83 -3.90
N HIS A 39 18.05 12.67 -3.33
CA HIS A 39 17.50 12.21 -2.07
C HIS A 39 18.59 12.09 -1.00
N ASN A 40 18.38 12.87 0.06
CA ASN A 40 18.85 12.68 1.42
C ASN A 40 20.38 12.73 1.68
N THR A 41 20.91 13.95 1.78
CA THR A 41 22.03 14.24 2.71
C THR A 41 21.57 15.25 3.74
N SER A 42 20.88 14.74 4.76
CA SER A 42 20.86 15.36 6.08
C SER A 42 22.22 15.14 6.73
N TYR A 43 23.22 15.95 6.38
CA TYR A 43 24.41 16.14 7.20
C TYR A 43 24.29 17.48 7.90
N THR A 44 23.95 17.39 9.19
CA THR A 44 24.46 18.22 10.29
C THR A 44 24.74 19.69 9.95
N SER A 45 23.70 20.53 9.97
CA SER A 45 23.87 21.93 10.34
C SER A 45 23.75 22.03 11.87
N SER A 46 24.88 21.90 12.55
CA SER A 46 25.01 22.34 13.93
C SER A 46 24.88 23.86 13.98
N PRO A 47 23.95 24.43 14.77
CA PRO A 47 23.89 25.86 14.97
C PRO A 47 25.10 26.31 15.79
N SER A 48 25.76 27.37 15.33
CA SER A 48 26.84 28.07 16.03
C SER A 48 26.33 28.74 17.30
N LEU A 49 26.38 28.01 18.41
CA LEU A 49 26.29 28.56 19.78
C LEU A 49 27.66 28.41 20.47
N PRO A 50 28.08 29.38 21.30
CA PRO A 50 29.40 29.35 21.93
C PRO A 50 29.48 28.27 23.03
N PRO A 51 30.68 27.74 23.32
CA PRO A 51 30.85 26.62 24.25
C PRO A 51 30.68 27.09 25.70
N GLY A 52 29.77 26.47 26.45
CA GLY A 52 29.60 26.74 27.88
C GLY A 52 28.31 26.26 28.58
N LEU A 53 27.36 25.61 27.88
CA LEU A 53 26.08 25.19 28.47
C LEU A 53 25.88 23.66 28.52
N ASN A 54 26.96 22.92 28.75
CA ASN A 54 26.90 21.54 29.23
C ASN A 54 27.41 21.47 30.68
N GLY A 55 26.48 21.24 31.62
CA GLY A 55 26.74 20.60 32.92
C GLY A 55 27.33 21.45 34.06
N VAL A 56 26.50 21.81 35.04
CA VAL A 56 26.84 21.99 36.47
C VAL A 56 25.57 21.65 37.28
N THR A 57 25.37 20.43 37.79
CA THR A 57 25.65 19.94 39.17
C THR A 57 25.30 20.90 40.33
N GLY A 58 24.60 20.39 41.35
CA GLY A 58 24.40 21.02 42.67
C GLY A 58 22.95 20.93 43.17
N GLU A 59 22.54 19.79 43.74
CA GLU A 59 22.22 19.61 45.19
C GLU A 59 20.93 20.29 45.70
N ASN A 60 19.88 19.51 46.01
CA ASN A 60 19.58 19.10 47.39
C ASN A 60 18.27 18.26 47.54
N ILE A 61 18.45 16.97 47.86
CA ILE A 61 17.90 16.15 48.97
C ILE A 61 16.40 16.23 49.39
N ASN A 62 15.81 15.02 49.55
CA ASN A 62 14.61 14.57 50.31
C ASN A 62 13.31 14.42 49.48
N GLY A 63 12.63 13.26 49.36
CA GLY A 63 12.86 11.92 49.91
C GLY A 63 11.69 10.98 49.56
N VAL A 64 11.99 9.67 49.58
CA VAL A 64 11.13 8.52 49.94
C VAL A 64 9.98 8.08 48.99
N ASN A 65 10.22 6.91 48.37
CA ASN A 65 9.33 5.79 48.02
C ASN A 65 7.96 6.04 47.36
N ALA A 66 7.74 5.47 46.16
CA ALA A 66 6.91 4.27 46.01
C ALA A 66 6.76 3.85 44.53
N LEU A 67 6.74 2.54 44.34
CA LEU A 67 6.47 1.80 43.12
C LEU A 67 5.06 2.08 42.57
N THR A 68 4.91 2.20 41.25
CA THR A 68 3.85 1.54 40.45
C THR A 68 3.99 1.87 38.95
N PRO A 69 3.77 0.90 38.04
CA PRO A 69 3.72 1.11 36.61
C PRO A 69 2.25 1.24 36.18
N ASN A 70 1.81 2.43 35.77
CA ASN A 70 0.71 2.64 34.82
C ASN A 70 0.36 4.14 34.72
N SER A 71 0.84 4.81 33.67
CA SER A 71 0.16 5.98 33.13
C SER A 71 0.65 6.28 31.71
N ARG A 72 0.15 5.51 30.73
CA ARG A 72 0.05 6.03 29.36
C ARG A 72 -1.10 7.02 29.39
N HIS A 73 -0.84 8.28 29.76
CA HIS A 73 -1.59 9.51 29.43
C HIS A 73 -0.98 10.70 30.21
N SER A 74 0.27 11.06 29.89
CA SER A 74 0.80 12.38 30.22
C SER A 74 0.94 13.16 28.93
N ARG A 75 0.00 14.07 28.70
CA ARG A 75 0.04 15.05 27.61
C ARG A 75 1.25 15.95 27.86
N PHE A 76 2.17 15.99 26.91
CA PHE A 76 3.17 17.04 26.83
C PHE A 76 2.46 18.38 26.62
N THR A 77 2.24 19.13 27.69
CA THR A 77 2.08 20.59 27.61
C THR A 77 3.12 21.23 28.52
N LYS A 78 4.40 21.10 28.14
CA LYS A 78 5.42 22.03 28.65
C LYS A 78 5.38 23.26 27.75
N GLY A 79 5.07 24.40 28.37
CA GLY A 79 4.84 25.68 27.72
C GLY A 79 6.02 26.09 26.83
N VAL A 80 5.72 26.28 25.56
CA VAL A 80 6.61 26.95 24.61
C VAL A 80 6.47 28.46 24.86
N ALA A 81 7.59 29.14 25.06
CA ALA A 81 7.60 30.60 25.12
C ALA A 81 7.31 31.15 23.71
N GLY A 82 6.21 31.88 23.57
CA GLY A 82 5.76 32.51 22.33
C GLY A 82 4.24 32.73 22.34
N PRO A 83 3.71 33.65 21.52
CA PRO A 83 2.27 33.79 21.37
C PRO A 83 1.69 32.45 20.88
N SER A 84 0.60 32.03 21.49
CA SER A 84 -0.14 30.83 21.07
C SER A 84 -0.45 30.90 19.57
N PRO A 85 -0.29 29.80 18.81
CA PRO A 85 -0.57 29.81 17.38
C PRO A 85 -2.01 30.26 17.12
N PRO A 86 -2.28 30.95 15.98
CA PRO A 86 -3.61 31.38 15.62
C PRO A 86 -4.61 30.21 15.67
N PRO A 87 -5.87 30.43 16.09
CA PRO A 87 -6.90 29.38 16.10
C PRO A 87 -7.11 28.71 14.74
N SER A 88 -6.78 29.38 13.64
CA SER A 88 -6.81 28.82 12.28
C SER A 88 -5.71 27.81 11.98
N TRP A 89 -4.64 27.78 12.79
CA TRP A 89 -3.53 26.80 12.70
C TRP A 89 -3.74 25.61 13.63
N LEU A 90 -4.54 25.81 14.68
CA LEU A 90 -5.09 24.72 15.48
C LEU A 90 -6.29 24.16 14.72
N GLN A 91 -6.05 23.47 13.60
CA GLN A 91 -7.06 22.62 13.00
C GLN A 91 -7.49 21.61 14.06
N SER A 92 -8.68 21.83 14.60
CA SER A 92 -9.22 21.03 15.68
C SER A 92 -9.27 19.58 15.24
N ARG A 93 -8.49 18.72 15.89
CA ARG A 93 -8.51 17.25 15.68
C ARG A 93 -9.92 16.67 15.85
N GLU A 94 -10.82 17.43 16.49
CA GLU A 94 -12.22 17.11 16.72
C GLU A 94 -13.15 17.46 15.55
N GLN A 95 -12.76 18.34 14.62
CA GLN A 95 -13.53 18.61 13.39
C GLN A 95 -13.40 17.50 12.35
N PHE A 96 -12.40 16.61 12.47
CA PHE A 96 -12.40 15.31 11.80
C PHE A 96 -13.13 14.21 12.61
N ALA A 97 -13.41 14.41 13.89
CA ALA A 97 -14.09 13.40 14.71
C ALA A 97 -15.63 13.51 14.67
N SER A 98 -16.18 14.70 14.42
CA SER A 98 -17.64 14.93 14.40
C SER A 98 -18.29 14.91 13.01
N GLY A 99 -17.55 14.51 11.98
CA GLY A 99 -18.06 14.41 10.60
C GLY A 99 -17.35 13.35 9.75
N SER A 100 -16.53 12.48 10.36
CA SER A 100 -15.86 11.43 9.61
C SER A 100 -16.75 10.21 9.40
N SER A 101 -17.22 10.07 8.17
CA SER A 101 -17.74 8.82 7.63
C SER A 101 -16.70 7.69 7.58
N SER A 102 -15.42 7.92 7.93
CA SER A 102 -14.38 6.89 7.90
C SER A 102 -14.46 5.89 9.06
N SER A 103 -14.97 6.27 10.23
CA SER A 103 -15.04 5.35 11.39
C SER A 103 -16.12 4.27 11.24
N ARG A 104 -17.18 4.51 10.44
CA ARG A 104 -18.26 3.54 10.24
C ARG A 104 -17.79 2.34 9.41
N PHE A 105 -16.86 2.56 8.49
CA PHE A 105 -16.32 1.56 7.57
C PHE A 105 -15.03 0.90 8.10
N GLU A 106 -14.84 0.92 9.42
CA GLU A 106 -13.69 0.25 10.06
C GLU A 106 -14.12 -0.78 11.11
N SER A 107 -15.43 -1.07 11.26
CA SER A 107 -15.88 -2.14 12.16
C SER A 107 -15.67 -3.53 11.54
N VAL A 108 -15.49 -4.53 12.41
CA VAL A 108 -15.38 -5.94 12.01
C VAL A 108 -16.62 -6.38 11.22
N ASP A 109 -17.82 -6.06 11.72
CA ASP A 109 -19.08 -6.40 11.04
C ASP A 109 -19.16 -5.81 9.63
N TRP A 110 -18.68 -4.58 9.46
CA TRP A 110 -18.66 -3.95 8.16
C TRP A 110 -17.64 -4.61 7.23
N ARG A 111 -16.41 -4.88 7.70
CA ARG A 111 -15.39 -5.56 6.87
C ARG A 111 -15.84 -6.95 6.46
N GLN A 112 -16.50 -7.67 7.37
CA GLN A 112 -17.10 -8.97 7.09
C GLN A 112 -18.16 -8.88 5.99
N ASP A 113 -19.11 -7.94 6.07
CA ASP A 113 -20.11 -7.73 5.02
C ASP A 113 -19.48 -7.28 3.69
N ALA A 114 -18.51 -6.37 3.74
CA ALA A 114 -17.82 -5.85 2.57
C ALA A 114 -17.11 -6.98 1.80
N LEU A 115 -16.36 -7.83 2.52
CA LEU A 115 -15.57 -8.93 1.96
C LEU A 115 -16.36 -10.20 1.68
N SER A 116 -17.53 -10.39 2.30
CA SER A 116 -18.34 -11.62 2.15
C SER A 116 -18.56 -12.04 0.69
N PHE A 117 -18.83 -11.06 -0.19
CA PHE A 117 -19.07 -11.31 -1.60
C PHE A 117 -17.79 -11.67 -2.35
N PHE A 118 -16.64 -11.09 -1.99
CA PHE A 118 -15.36 -11.51 -2.56
C PHE A 118 -15.05 -12.96 -2.14
N PHE A 119 -15.20 -13.29 -0.86
CA PHE A 119 -14.95 -14.66 -0.37
C PHE A 119 -15.90 -15.71 -0.97
N SER A 120 -17.12 -15.34 -1.36
CA SER A 120 -18.02 -16.27 -2.06
C SER A 120 -17.61 -16.52 -3.53
N HIS A 121 -16.70 -15.73 -4.08
CA HIS A 121 -16.24 -15.83 -5.47
C HIS A 121 -14.75 -16.18 -5.59
N ALA A 122 -13.97 -16.03 -4.52
CA ALA A 122 -12.54 -16.35 -4.49
C ALA A 122 -12.31 -17.79 -3.98
N PRO A 123 -11.44 -18.59 -4.63
CA PRO A 123 -11.06 -19.91 -4.15
C PRO A 123 -10.30 -19.90 -2.81
N PRO A 124 -10.41 -20.95 -1.97
CA PRO A 124 -11.44 -21.97 -2.02
C PRO A 124 -12.79 -21.32 -1.71
N TYR A 125 -13.81 -21.64 -2.51
CA TYR A 125 -15.16 -21.12 -2.33
C TYR A 125 -15.66 -21.56 -0.95
N THR A 126 -15.54 -20.69 0.06
CA THR A 126 -16.11 -20.95 1.37
C THR A 126 -17.61 -20.70 1.28
N SER A 127 -18.39 -21.62 1.82
CA SER A 127 -19.85 -21.54 1.82
C SER A 127 -20.27 -20.18 2.38
N SER A 128 -21.24 -19.54 1.73
CA SER A 128 -21.68 -18.15 1.99
C SER A 128 -22.19 -17.88 3.41
N SER A 129 -22.25 -18.89 4.28
CA SER A 129 -22.50 -18.75 5.71
C SER A 129 -21.28 -19.21 6.50
N PRO A 130 -20.68 -18.37 7.37
CA PRO A 130 -19.69 -18.86 8.32
C PRO A 130 -20.33 -19.97 9.17
N PRO A 131 -19.60 -21.06 9.45
CA PRO A 131 -20.12 -22.11 10.31
C PRO A 131 -20.52 -21.48 11.65
N ARG A 132 -21.66 -21.90 12.21
CA ARG A 132 -22.15 -21.40 13.52
C ARG A 132 -21.13 -21.61 14.66
N ILE A 133 -20.17 -22.49 14.46
CA ILE A 133 -19.10 -22.82 15.38
C ILE A 133 -17.78 -22.68 14.60
N PRO A 134 -16.79 -21.93 15.09
CA PRO A 134 -15.48 -21.84 14.44
C PRO A 134 -14.85 -23.21 14.30
N THR A 135 -14.24 -23.48 13.16
CA THR A 135 -13.47 -24.72 12.98
C THR A 135 -12.18 -24.67 13.82
N LEU A 136 -11.56 -25.82 14.07
CA LEU A 136 -10.24 -25.86 14.71
C LEU A 136 -9.22 -25.01 13.94
N HIS A 137 -9.30 -25.03 12.61
CA HIS A 137 -8.48 -24.20 11.73
C HIS A 137 -8.66 -22.70 12.02
N ASP A 138 -9.90 -22.24 12.12
CA ASP A 138 -10.21 -20.84 12.45
C ASP A 138 -9.69 -20.45 13.85
N MET A 139 -9.79 -21.37 14.82
CA MET A 139 -9.25 -21.15 16.16
C MET A 139 -7.72 -21.06 16.15
N CYS A 140 -7.03 -21.90 15.38
CA CYS A 140 -5.57 -21.86 15.24
C CYS A 140 -5.12 -20.56 14.57
N ILE A 141 -5.77 -20.14 13.49
CA ILE A 141 -5.47 -18.85 12.83
C ILE A 141 -5.66 -17.69 13.81
N ARG A 142 -6.75 -17.72 14.58
CA ARG A 142 -7.02 -16.70 15.59
C ARG A 142 -5.88 -16.59 16.61
N VAL A 143 -5.40 -17.72 17.14
CA VAL A 143 -4.27 -17.72 18.09
C VAL A 143 -3.00 -17.17 17.43
N ILE A 144 -2.73 -17.52 16.17
CA ILE A 144 -1.57 -17.01 15.44
C ILE A 144 -1.65 -15.49 15.24
N VAL A 145 -2.83 -14.95 14.91
CA VAL A 145 -3.02 -13.52 14.64
C VAL A 145 -3.06 -12.70 15.93
N GLU A 146 -3.71 -13.19 16.99
CA GLU A 146 -3.88 -12.45 18.25
C GLU A 146 -2.63 -12.51 19.13
N ASP A 147 -1.98 -13.67 19.23
CA ASP A 147 -0.92 -13.94 20.21
C ASP A 147 0.40 -14.41 19.59
N GLY A 148 0.41 -14.73 18.28
CA GLY A 148 1.56 -15.33 17.62
C GLY A 148 2.62 -14.31 17.17
N ASP A 149 3.89 -14.71 17.28
CA ASP A 149 4.97 -14.02 16.57
C ASP A 149 5.00 -14.50 15.11
N LEU A 150 4.46 -13.68 14.20
CA LEU A 150 4.41 -14.02 12.78
C LEU A 150 5.82 -14.25 12.22
N GLU A 151 6.86 -13.56 12.71
CA GLU A 151 8.23 -13.75 12.22
C GLU A 151 8.75 -15.16 12.52
N GLU A 152 8.41 -15.70 13.69
CA GLU A 152 8.77 -17.07 14.09
C GLU A 152 7.93 -18.12 13.38
N VAL A 153 6.64 -17.85 13.17
CA VAL A 153 5.69 -18.85 12.68
C VAL A 153 5.70 -18.97 11.15
N VAL A 154 5.83 -17.87 10.41
CA VAL A 154 5.74 -17.81 8.94
C VAL A 154 6.62 -18.84 8.22
N PRO A 155 7.86 -19.13 8.65
CA PRO A 155 8.71 -20.17 8.06
C PRO A 155 8.10 -21.57 8.00
N TYR A 156 7.15 -21.86 8.88
CA TYR A 156 6.52 -23.18 8.99
C TYR A 156 5.14 -23.23 8.32
N LEU A 157 4.67 -22.12 7.75
CA LEU A 157 3.34 -22.00 7.15
C LEU A 157 3.37 -22.27 5.65
N TYR A 158 2.45 -23.11 5.19
CA TYR A 158 2.13 -23.24 3.77
C TYR A 158 1.51 -21.94 3.21
N SER A 159 1.69 -21.69 1.91
CA SER A 159 1.14 -20.52 1.21
C SER A 159 -0.38 -20.35 1.38
N SER A 160 -1.12 -21.46 1.34
CA SER A 160 -2.58 -21.49 1.56
C SER A 160 -2.97 -21.04 2.97
N LEU A 161 -2.19 -21.40 4.00
CA LEU A 161 -2.43 -20.99 5.38
C LEU A 161 -2.06 -19.52 5.60
N ARG A 162 -0.98 -19.03 4.97
CA ARG A 162 -0.65 -17.59 4.96
C ARG A 162 -1.77 -16.76 4.33
N ARG A 163 -2.36 -17.23 3.23
CA ARG A 163 -3.56 -16.60 2.64
C ARG A 163 -4.72 -16.56 3.64
N ASP A 164 -5.02 -17.68 4.30
CA ASP A 164 -6.16 -17.75 5.21
C ASP A 164 -5.97 -16.85 6.46
N ILE A 165 -4.72 -16.71 6.94
CA ILE A 165 -4.34 -15.69 7.93
C ILE A 165 -4.62 -14.27 7.42
N CYS A 166 -4.18 -13.93 6.20
CA CYS A 166 -4.46 -12.62 5.59
C CYS A 166 -5.98 -12.35 5.48
N ARG A 167 -6.78 -13.35 5.10
CA ARG A 167 -8.24 -13.23 5.02
C ARG A 167 -8.88 -12.99 6.38
N TYR A 168 -8.48 -13.75 7.40
CA TYR A 168 -8.97 -13.60 8.76
C TYR A 168 -8.62 -12.22 9.30
N ALA A 169 -7.35 -11.83 9.24
CA ALA A 169 -6.86 -10.56 9.74
C ALA A 169 -7.51 -9.37 9.01
N ALA A 170 -7.71 -9.45 7.69
CA ALA A 170 -8.40 -8.40 6.95
C ALA A 170 -9.80 -8.08 7.48
N VAL A 171 -10.51 -9.05 8.07
CA VAL A 171 -11.83 -8.86 8.69
C VAL A 171 -11.70 -8.42 10.15
N TYR A 172 -10.97 -9.18 10.97
CA TYR A 172 -11.00 -9.03 12.43
C TYR A 172 -9.98 -8.00 12.92
N ASP A 173 -8.73 -8.12 12.50
CA ASP A 173 -7.64 -7.23 12.92
C ASP A 173 -6.64 -6.98 11.77
N PRO A 174 -6.80 -5.90 10.99
CA PRO A 174 -5.98 -5.65 9.81
C PRO A 174 -4.48 -5.60 10.09
N LEU A 175 -3.73 -6.44 9.37
CA LEU A 175 -2.28 -6.56 9.52
C LEU A 175 -1.53 -5.25 9.19
N SER A 176 -0.39 -5.08 9.84
CA SER A 176 0.53 -3.99 9.50
C SER A 176 1.19 -4.21 8.13
N THR A 177 1.78 -3.16 7.56
CA THR A 177 2.48 -3.28 6.27
C THR A 177 3.69 -4.23 6.36
N SER A 178 4.37 -4.30 7.50
CA SER A 178 5.48 -5.24 7.72
C SER A 178 5.01 -6.68 7.74
N ASP A 179 3.89 -6.97 8.41
CA ASP A 179 3.38 -8.34 8.53
C ASP A 179 2.82 -8.84 7.19
N ILE A 180 2.16 -7.95 6.42
CA ILE A 180 1.72 -8.26 5.05
C ILE A 180 2.91 -8.55 4.16
N LEU A 181 3.98 -7.77 4.26
CA LEU A 181 5.20 -8.03 3.52
C LEU A 181 5.80 -9.37 3.92
N LEU A 182 5.94 -9.63 5.21
CA LEU A 182 6.43 -10.89 5.73
C LEU A 182 5.64 -12.07 5.16
N LEU A 183 4.31 -12.04 5.21
CA LEU A 183 3.47 -13.12 4.68
C LEU A 183 3.53 -13.25 3.15
N ALA A 184 3.59 -12.13 2.44
CA ALA A 184 3.48 -12.11 0.98
C ALA A 184 4.81 -12.23 0.22
N SER A 185 5.94 -11.89 0.86
CA SER A 185 7.29 -12.03 0.27
C SER A 185 8.06 -13.24 0.81
N TYR A 186 7.47 -14.04 1.70
CA TYR A 186 8.15 -15.23 2.23
C TYR A 186 8.13 -16.39 1.23
N GLN A 187 9.31 -16.68 0.67
CA GLN A 187 9.57 -17.66 -0.39
C GLN A 187 8.72 -17.41 -1.66
N ASP A 188 9.10 -18.00 -2.79
CA ASP A 188 8.50 -17.68 -4.11
C ASP A 188 7.00 -18.04 -4.25
N GLY A 189 6.33 -18.57 -3.20
CA GLY A 189 4.91 -18.92 -3.21
C GLY A 189 3.96 -17.96 -2.47
N GLY A 190 4.48 -16.97 -1.73
CA GLY A 190 3.70 -15.90 -1.08
C GLY A 190 2.39 -16.36 -0.41
N THR A 191 1.31 -15.62 -0.68
CA THR A 191 -0.05 -15.85 -0.16
C THR A 191 -0.98 -16.50 -1.21
N ASP A 192 -0.49 -17.55 -1.90
CA ASP A 192 -1.27 -18.34 -2.87
C ASP A 192 -1.96 -17.45 -3.94
N GLY A 193 -1.20 -16.47 -4.45
CA GLY A 193 -1.68 -15.53 -5.48
C GLY A 193 -2.69 -14.47 -5.00
N GLU A 194 -2.87 -14.25 -3.69
CA GLU A 194 -3.85 -13.30 -3.14
C GLU A 194 -3.24 -12.25 -2.22
N LEU A 195 -3.50 -10.97 -2.50
CA LEU A 195 -3.08 -9.86 -1.65
C LEU A 195 -4.29 -9.07 -1.16
N ILE A 196 -4.46 -9.00 0.17
CA ILE A 196 -5.49 -8.19 0.82
C ILE A 196 -4.82 -7.09 1.64
N LEU A 197 -5.11 -5.83 1.30
CA LEU A 197 -4.71 -4.65 2.04
C LEU A 197 -5.94 -4.02 2.67
N SER A 198 -5.93 -3.90 4.00
CA SER A 198 -7.05 -3.37 4.78
C SER A 198 -6.56 -2.24 5.69
N GLY A 199 -7.25 -1.11 5.66
CA GLY A 199 -7.02 0.05 6.52
C GLY A 199 -6.04 1.12 5.98
N PRO A 200 -6.09 2.33 6.55
CA PRO A 200 -5.39 3.50 6.02
C PRO A 200 -3.86 3.43 6.15
N GLY A 201 -3.34 2.58 7.03
CA GLY A 201 -1.90 2.37 7.23
C GLY A 201 -1.25 1.50 6.16
N ALA A 202 -2.02 0.70 5.42
CA ALA A 202 -1.51 -0.20 4.40
C ALA A 202 -1.17 0.55 3.10
N LYS A 203 0.08 0.40 2.63
CA LYS A 203 0.58 1.11 1.45
C LYS A 203 0.90 0.15 0.31
N LEU A 204 0.02 0.10 -0.69
CA LEU A 204 0.22 -0.70 -1.90
C LEU A 204 1.56 -0.37 -2.59
N SER A 205 1.99 0.89 -2.55
CA SER A 205 3.25 1.34 -3.16
C SER A 205 4.50 0.72 -2.56
N THR A 206 4.44 0.31 -1.31
CA THR A 206 5.55 -0.36 -0.63
C THR A 206 5.55 -1.86 -0.90
N ILE A 207 4.36 -2.43 -1.08
CA ILE A 207 4.13 -3.88 -1.11
C ILE A 207 4.25 -4.44 -2.53
N LEU A 208 3.56 -3.84 -3.50
CA LEU A 208 3.46 -4.37 -4.85
C LEU A 208 4.81 -4.56 -5.57
N PRO A 209 5.79 -3.62 -5.49
CA PRO A 209 7.08 -3.80 -6.15
C PRO A 209 7.92 -4.96 -5.59
N ARG A 210 7.69 -5.33 -4.32
CA ARG A 210 8.44 -6.42 -3.65
C ARG A 210 7.89 -7.79 -4.01
N ILE A 211 6.58 -7.90 -4.18
CA ILE A 211 5.91 -9.16 -4.53
C ILE A 211 5.96 -9.42 -6.04
N ASN A 212 6.07 -8.37 -6.86
CA ASN A 212 6.17 -8.49 -8.31
C ASN A 212 7.45 -7.81 -8.85
N PRO A 213 8.64 -8.41 -8.66
CA PRO A 213 9.91 -7.82 -9.11
C PRO A 213 10.00 -7.66 -10.63
N GLN A 214 9.24 -8.46 -11.41
CA GLN A 214 9.19 -8.33 -12.88
C GLN A 214 8.44 -7.07 -13.38
N SER A 215 7.85 -6.27 -12.48
CA SER A 215 7.20 -5.00 -12.83
C SER A 215 8.14 -3.78 -12.85
N ILE A 216 9.45 -3.99 -12.59
CA ILE A 216 10.47 -2.94 -12.63
C ILE A 216 11.20 -2.99 -13.99
N PRO A 217 11.27 -1.88 -14.75
CA PRO A 217 12.18 -1.81 -15.89
C PRO A 217 13.61 -1.91 -15.35
N ASP A 218 14.30 -2.98 -15.73
CA ASP A 218 15.75 -3.19 -15.72
C ASP A 218 16.52 -2.19 -14.84
N ARG A 219 16.48 -2.40 -13.52
CA ARG A 219 17.43 -1.79 -12.60
C ARG A 219 18.70 -2.63 -12.65
N SER A 220 19.45 -2.47 -13.73
CA SER A 220 20.90 -2.62 -13.63
C SER A 220 21.39 -1.56 -12.63
N ASP A 221 22.13 -2.02 -11.62
CA ASP A 221 22.89 -1.22 -10.64
C ASP A 221 22.09 -0.58 -9.49
N ALA A 222 21.87 -1.35 -8.41
CA ALA A 222 21.78 -0.81 -7.05
C ALA A 222 22.13 -1.89 -6.02
N GLU A 223 23.44 -2.02 -5.81
CA GLU A 223 24.09 -2.54 -4.62
C GLU A 223 23.62 -1.69 -3.39
N TRP A 224 23.51 -2.32 -2.20
CA TRP A 224 23.28 -1.73 -0.86
C TRP A 224 21.84 -1.42 -0.38
N ASP A 225 21.24 -2.40 0.32
CA ASP A 225 20.46 -2.17 1.55
C ASP A 225 20.57 -3.47 2.40
N GLU A 226 21.62 -3.55 3.22
CA GLU A 226 21.98 -4.72 4.06
C GLU A 226 21.25 -4.78 5.42
N ASP A 227 20.21 -3.98 5.65
CA ASP A 227 19.55 -3.91 6.97
C ASP A 227 18.19 -4.63 7.05
N LEU A 228 17.86 -5.50 6.08
CA LEU A 228 16.78 -6.49 6.24
C LEU A 228 17.41 -7.87 6.26
N PRO A 229 17.05 -8.76 7.21
CA PRO A 229 17.57 -10.12 7.22
C PRO A 229 17.27 -10.72 5.85
N ASN A 230 18.33 -11.08 5.13
CA ASN A 230 18.24 -11.74 3.86
C ASN A 230 17.61 -13.13 4.11
N LEU A 231 16.29 -13.20 4.17
CA LEU A 231 15.54 -14.44 4.42
C LEU A 231 15.70 -15.46 3.28
N SER A 232 16.27 -15.04 2.14
CA SER A 232 16.67 -15.96 1.07
C SER A 232 17.98 -16.72 1.39
N ALA A 233 18.71 -16.32 2.44
CA ALA A 233 19.97 -16.93 2.86
C ALA A 233 19.85 -17.89 4.05
N ILE A 234 18.63 -18.27 4.45
CA ILE A 234 18.45 -19.43 5.34
C ILE A 234 18.63 -20.69 4.49
N ASN A 235 19.89 -21.02 4.24
CA ASN A 235 20.34 -22.23 3.58
C ASN A 235 20.23 -23.41 4.58
N LEU A 236 19.02 -23.64 5.11
CA LEU A 236 18.66 -24.92 5.68
C LEU A 236 18.70 -25.90 4.51
N GLU A 237 19.47 -26.99 4.63
CA GLU A 237 19.41 -28.11 3.69
C GLU A 237 17.95 -28.58 3.60
N GLU A 238 17.21 -28.03 2.64
CA GLU A 238 15.80 -28.34 2.48
C GLU A 238 15.69 -29.82 2.11
N PRO A 239 14.95 -30.63 2.87
CA PRO A 239 14.77 -32.03 2.55
C PRO A 239 14.13 -32.13 1.15
N SER A 240 14.52 -33.14 0.37
CA SER A 240 14.13 -33.27 -1.04
C SER A 240 12.60 -33.25 -1.31
N TRP A 241 11.77 -33.53 -0.30
CA TRP A 241 10.32 -33.38 -0.38
C TRP A 241 9.85 -31.92 -0.29
N ALA A 242 10.58 -31.03 0.38
CA ALA A 242 10.29 -29.59 0.48
C ALA A 242 10.61 -28.84 -0.83
N GLN A 243 11.68 -29.23 -1.54
CA GLN A 243 12.03 -28.67 -2.85
C GLN A 243 10.97 -28.94 -3.94
N SER A 244 10.24 -30.07 -3.83
CA SER A 244 9.13 -30.39 -4.75
C SER A 244 7.85 -29.58 -4.45
N LEU A 245 7.67 -29.09 -3.22
CA LEU A 245 6.60 -28.17 -2.84
C LEU A 245 6.96 -26.72 -3.25
N ALA A 246 8.19 -26.28 -2.99
CA ALA A 246 8.66 -24.93 -3.33
C ALA A 246 8.61 -24.62 -4.84
N ALA A 247 8.95 -25.59 -5.71
CA ALA A 247 8.86 -25.43 -7.16
C ALA A 247 7.42 -25.44 -7.72
N ALA A 248 6.44 -25.92 -6.94
CA ALA A 248 5.03 -26.03 -7.35
C ALA A 248 4.17 -24.84 -6.92
N GLU A 249 4.65 -24.00 -6.00
CA GLU A 249 3.83 -23.00 -5.29
C GLU A 249 3.96 -21.55 -5.79
N VAL A 250 4.79 -21.27 -6.80
CA VAL A 250 4.94 -19.90 -7.35
C VAL A 250 3.70 -19.51 -8.16
N GLN A 251 2.64 -19.09 -7.46
CA GLN A 251 1.45 -18.57 -8.09
C GLN A 251 1.59 -17.07 -8.32
N PRO A 252 1.39 -16.58 -9.56
CA PRO A 252 1.37 -15.16 -9.81
C PRO A 252 0.20 -14.52 -9.05
N LEU A 253 0.30 -13.22 -8.75
CA LEU A 253 -0.78 -12.50 -8.11
C LEU A 253 -2.05 -12.51 -8.99
N GLN A 254 -3.10 -13.15 -8.51
CA GLN A 254 -4.40 -13.30 -9.17
C GLN A 254 -5.50 -12.48 -8.48
N HIS A 255 -5.44 -12.34 -7.16
CA HIS A 255 -6.46 -11.62 -6.39
C HIS A 255 -5.83 -10.41 -5.71
N LEU A 256 -6.40 -9.23 -5.96
CA LEU A 256 -6.01 -8.00 -5.29
C LEU A 256 -7.22 -7.34 -4.64
N VAL A 257 -7.15 -7.16 -3.33
CA VAL A 257 -8.20 -6.55 -2.53
C VAL A 257 -7.65 -5.35 -1.77
N LEU A 258 -8.25 -4.19 -1.99
CA LEU A 258 -7.92 -2.92 -1.33
C LEU A 258 -9.16 -2.42 -0.60
N ILE A 259 -9.06 -2.22 0.72
CA ILE A 259 -10.19 -1.79 1.56
C ILE A 259 -9.74 -0.63 2.45
N SER A 260 -10.34 0.54 2.29
CA SER A 260 -10.03 1.72 3.10
C SER A 260 -8.53 2.07 3.08
N THR A 261 -7.85 1.74 1.97
CA THR A 261 -6.41 1.97 1.78
C THR A 261 -6.14 3.04 0.72
N THR A 262 -4.99 3.68 0.79
CA THR A 262 -4.57 4.62 -0.25
C THR A 262 -3.93 3.87 -1.42
N CYS A 263 -4.45 4.07 -2.64
CA CYS A 263 -3.87 3.55 -3.87
C CYS A 263 -3.37 4.72 -4.74
N PRO A 264 -2.05 4.99 -4.78
CA PRO A 264 -1.52 6.03 -5.65
C PRO A 264 -1.87 5.75 -7.13
N PRO A 265 -2.29 6.76 -7.93
CA PRO A 265 -2.62 6.58 -9.34
C PRO A 265 -1.58 5.82 -10.19
N PRO A 266 -0.25 6.04 -10.04
CA PRO A 266 0.73 5.30 -10.83
C PRO A 266 0.70 3.79 -10.56
N MET A 267 0.27 3.35 -9.37
CA MET A 267 0.32 1.94 -9.00
C MET A 267 -0.63 1.07 -9.81
N LEU A 268 -1.69 1.66 -10.37
CA LEU A 268 -2.62 0.93 -11.22
C LEU A 268 -1.97 0.44 -12.51
N SER A 269 -1.03 1.20 -13.08
CA SER A 269 -0.28 0.77 -14.26
C SER A 269 0.78 -0.29 -13.97
N HIS A 270 1.10 -0.54 -12.70
CA HIS A 270 2.03 -1.59 -12.28
C HIS A 270 1.31 -2.86 -11.80
N LEU A 271 -0.02 -2.89 -11.91
CA LEU A 271 -0.78 -4.08 -11.57
C LEU A 271 -0.41 -5.24 -12.50
N PRO A 272 -0.14 -6.44 -11.96
CA PRO A 272 0.10 -7.63 -12.76
C PRO A 272 -1.08 -7.93 -13.70
N PRO A 273 -0.83 -8.25 -14.98
CA PRO A 273 -1.89 -8.63 -15.92
C PRO A 273 -2.52 -9.99 -15.57
N THR A 274 -1.94 -10.72 -14.61
CA THR A 274 -2.40 -12.00 -14.06
C THR A 274 -3.61 -11.86 -13.13
N ILE A 275 -3.97 -10.64 -12.72
CA ILE A 275 -5.11 -10.40 -11.83
C ILE A 275 -6.41 -10.85 -12.51
N THR A 276 -7.12 -11.73 -11.82
CA THR A 276 -8.44 -12.26 -12.15
C THR A 276 -9.55 -11.59 -11.33
N HIS A 277 -9.25 -11.24 -10.07
CA HIS A 277 -10.19 -10.59 -9.14
C HIS A 277 -9.60 -9.27 -8.63
N LEU A 278 -10.30 -8.17 -8.90
CA LEU A 278 -9.95 -6.85 -8.40
C LEU A 278 -11.06 -6.34 -7.49
N VAL A 279 -10.71 -6.03 -6.24
CA VAL A 279 -11.63 -5.48 -5.24
C VAL A 279 -11.09 -4.15 -4.74
N LEU A 280 -11.86 -3.09 -4.96
CA LEU A 280 -11.55 -1.72 -4.58
C LEU A 280 -12.71 -1.22 -3.72
N ILE A 281 -12.55 -1.23 -2.40
CA ILE A 281 -13.62 -0.90 -1.44
C ILE A 281 -13.24 0.33 -0.62
N ASP A 282 -14.16 1.29 -0.51
CA ASP A 282 -14.05 2.48 0.36
C ASP A 282 -12.69 3.21 0.23
N LEU A 283 -12.25 3.51 -0.98
CA LEU A 283 -10.94 4.15 -1.15
C LEU A 283 -11.03 5.64 -0.72
N PRO A 284 -10.30 6.07 0.33
CA PRO A 284 -10.47 7.37 1.00
C PRO A 284 -10.01 8.54 0.14
N THR A 285 -9.04 8.29 -0.73
CA THR A 285 -8.51 9.26 -1.67
C THR A 285 -8.66 8.67 -3.06
N LEU A 286 -9.47 9.31 -3.92
CA LEU A 286 -9.08 9.82 -5.24
C LEU A 286 -10.25 9.85 -6.25
N PRO A 287 -10.48 10.99 -6.94
CA PRO A 287 -11.06 11.03 -8.29
C PRO A 287 -10.03 10.74 -9.40
N LEU A 288 -8.85 10.19 -9.07
CA LEU A 288 -7.66 10.05 -9.94
C LEU A 288 -7.29 8.61 -10.29
N VAL A 289 -8.08 7.61 -9.89
CA VAL A 289 -7.96 6.24 -10.43
C VAL A 289 -8.53 6.29 -11.85
N PRO A 290 -7.74 6.22 -12.92
CA PRO A 290 -8.29 6.12 -14.27
C PRO A 290 -8.89 4.72 -14.44
N LEU A 291 -10.05 4.45 -13.84
CA LEU A 291 -10.78 3.19 -13.96
C LEU A 291 -10.97 2.79 -15.42
N TRP A 292 -11.04 3.78 -16.32
CA TRP A 292 -11.11 3.59 -17.76
C TRP A 292 -9.88 2.88 -18.38
N ARG A 293 -8.72 2.89 -17.72
CA ARG A 293 -7.51 2.16 -18.15
C ARG A 293 -7.50 0.70 -17.73
N LEU A 294 -8.18 0.37 -16.63
CA LEU A 294 -8.21 -0.99 -16.09
C LEU A 294 -8.59 -2.07 -17.13
N PRO A 295 -9.58 -1.88 -18.03
CA PRO A 295 -9.86 -2.89 -19.07
C PRO A 295 -8.64 -3.29 -19.91
N GLY A 296 -7.75 -2.34 -20.21
CA GLY A 296 -6.54 -2.60 -20.99
C GLY A 296 -5.38 -3.17 -20.17
N LEU A 297 -5.36 -2.88 -18.86
CA LEU A 297 -4.31 -3.33 -17.95
C LEU A 297 -4.58 -4.74 -17.41
N LEU A 298 -5.85 -5.10 -17.22
CA LEU A 298 -6.29 -6.33 -16.57
C LEU A 298 -7.12 -7.20 -17.54
N PRO A 299 -6.50 -7.76 -18.60
CA PRO A 299 -7.22 -8.51 -19.63
C PRO A 299 -7.84 -9.81 -19.12
N LEU A 300 -7.32 -10.36 -18.01
CA LEU A 300 -7.75 -11.63 -17.43
C LEU A 300 -8.84 -11.47 -16.37
N ALA A 301 -9.14 -10.24 -15.97
CA ALA A 301 -10.03 -10.03 -14.85
C ALA A 301 -11.47 -10.43 -15.16
N SER A 302 -11.97 -11.34 -14.32
CA SER A 302 -13.30 -11.92 -14.36
C SER A 302 -14.24 -11.32 -13.32
N PHE A 303 -13.68 -10.70 -12.28
CA PHE A 303 -14.44 -10.18 -11.15
C PHE A 303 -13.93 -8.79 -10.77
N VAL A 304 -14.86 -7.85 -10.63
CA VAL A 304 -14.55 -6.48 -10.21
C VAL A 304 -15.56 -6.04 -9.15
N ASP A 305 -15.09 -5.70 -7.96
CA ASP A 305 -15.90 -5.09 -6.91
C ASP A 305 -15.43 -3.64 -6.70
N LEU A 306 -16.34 -2.68 -6.87
CA LEU A 306 -16.08 -1.26 -6.68
C LEU A 306 -16.92 -0.68 -5.53
N SER A 307 -17.42 -1.51 -4.62
CA SER A 307 -18.37 -1.15 -3.57
C SER A 307 -17.86 -0.04 -2.65
N TYR A 308 -18.80 0.70 -2.05
CA TYR A 308 -18.58 1.76 -1.06
C TYR A 308 -17.72 2.93 -1.57
N ASN A 309 -17.66 3.14 -2.88
CA ASN A 309 -16.96 4.26 -3.50
C ASN A 309 -17.94 5.31 -4.03
N PRO A 310 -18.37 6.30 -3.20
CA PRO A 310 -19.36 7.29 -3.60
C PRO A 310 -18.88 8.20 -4.75
N TRP A 311 -17.57 8.31 -4.93
CA TRP A 311 -16.94 9.13 -5.97
C TRP A 311 -17.15 8.59 -7.40
N ILE A 312 -17.54 7.32 -7.56
CA ILE A 312 -17.75 6.72 -8.89
C ILE A 312 -18.86 7.46 -9.64
N ARG A 313 -19.97 7.75 -8.96
CA ARG A 313 -21.09 8.49 -9.54
C ARG A 313 -20.76 9.98 -9.73
N THR A 314 -20.11 10.61 -8.76
CA THR A 314 -19.86 12.07 -8.81
C THR A 314 -18.88 12.46 -9.91
N THR A 315 -17.87 11.63 -10.17
CA THR A 315 -16.81 11.92 -11.15
C THR A 315 -17.15 11.54 -12.58
N LYS A 316 -18.29 10.86 -12.81
CA LYS A 316 -18.64 10.21 -14.09
C LYS A 316 -17.52 9.30 -14.62
N SER A 317 -16.62 8.83 -13.75
CA SER A 317 -15.52 7.95 -14.15
C SER A 317 -16.05 6.63 -14.68
N PHE A 318 -17.16 6.16 -14.12
CA PHE A 318 -17.90 4.99 -14.58
C PHE A 318 -18.33 5.09 -16.05
N ASP A 319 -18.75 6.28 -16.50
CA ASP A 319 -19.21 6.51 -17.87
C ASP A 319 -18.08 6.43 -18.89
N LYS A 320 -16.84 6.65 -18.46
CA LYS A 320 -15.64 6.59 -19.30
C LYS A 320 -15.09 5.17 -19.42
N ILE A 321 -15.54 4.23 -18.59
CA ILE A 321 -15.03 2.87 -18.61
C ILE A 321 -15.47 2.19 -19.90
N SER A 322 -14.48 1.75 -20.67
CA SER A 322 -14.68 0.87 -21.80
C SER A 322 -15.03 -0.53 -21.30
N TRP A 323 -16.30 -0.75 -20.95
CA TRP A 323 -16.75 -2.04 -20.42
C TRP A 323 -16.43 -3.17 -21.40
N HIS A 324 -16.62 -2.96 -22.70
CA HIS A 324 -16.29 -3.93 -23.75
C HIS A 324 -14.82 -4.36 -23.80
N GLY A 325 -13.89 -3.58 -23.26
CA GLY A 325 -12.47 -3.96 -23.14
C GLY A 325 -12.26 -5.17 -22.24
N TRP A 326 -13.15 -5.40 -21.27
CA TRP A 326 -13.08 -6.54 -20.37
C TRP A 326 -13.69 -7.79 -21.03
N ARG A 327 -12.85 -8.63 -21.63
CA ARG A 327 -13.30 -9.82 -22.36
C ARG A 327 -13.75 -10.97 -21.45
N ARG A 328 -13.14 -11.09 -20.26
CA ARG A 328 -13.39 -12.18 -19.31
C ARG A 328 -14.26 -11.80 -18.12
N LEU A 329 -14.63 -10.53 -18.00
CA LEU A 329 -15.45 -10.02 -16.90
C LEU A 329 -16.80 -10.73 -16.85
N ARG A 330 -17.10 -11.37 -15.72
CA ARG A 330 -18.33 -12.11 -15.44
C ARG A 330 -19.14 -11.42 -14.35
N THR A 331 -18.46 -10.85 -13.35
CA THR A 331 -19.12 -10.30 -12.17
C THR A 331 -18.65 -8.88 -11.90
N VAL A 332 -19.61 -7.98 -11.69
CA VAL A 332 -19.37 -6.62 -11.24
C VAL A 332 -20.23 -6.33 -10.01
N ARG A 333 -19.64 -5.77 -8.95
CA ARG A 333 -20.38 -5.31 -7.78
C ARG A 333 -20.23 -3.81 -7.56
N LEU A 334 -21.35 -3.15 -7.29
CA LEU A 334 -21.51 -1.69 -7.17
C LEU A 334 -22.35 -1.32 -5.94
N LYS A 335 -22.07 -1.92 -4.78
CA LYS A 335 -22.83 -1.66 -3.55
C LYS A 335 -22.49 -0.30 -2.96
N SER A 336 -23.48 0.52 -2.64
CA SER A 336 -23.27 1.84 -2.01
C SER A 336 -22.38 2.79 -2.83
N CYS A 337 -22.34 2.63 -4.16
CA CYS A 337 -21.57 3.49 -5.08
C CYS A 337 -22.41 4.66 -5.62
N GLY A 338 -23.63 4.81 -5.11
CA GLY A 338 -24.59 5.80 -5.57
C GLY A 338 -25.46 5.34 -6.75
N TYR A 339 -25.37 4.06 -7.16
CA TYR A 339 -26.24 3.44 -8.17
C TYR A 339 -27.34 2.57 -7.55
N ASP A 340 -27.51 2.60 -6.22
CA ASP A 340 -28.39 1.69 -5.47
C ASP A 340 -29.91 1.95 -5.68
N TYR A 341 -30.27 2.98 -6.44
CA TYR A 341 -31.65 3.31 -6.79
C TYR A 341 -32.02 2.68 -8.15
N GLU A 342 -33.26 2.22 -8.32
CA GLU A 342 -33.70 1.42 -9.47
C GLU A 342 -33.29 1.97 -10.86
N PRO A 343 -33.58 3.24 -11.21
CA PRO A 343 -33.10 3.81 -12.49
C PRO A 343 -31.57 3.80 -12.64
N GLY A 344 -30.85 3.97 -11.53
CA GLY A 344 -29.39 3.90 -11.50
C GLY A 344 -28.88 2.48 -11.76
N ARG A 345 -29.53 1.48 -11.15
CA ARG A 345 -29.22 0.06 -11.35
C ARG A 345 -29.40 -0.35 -12.81
N GLU A 346 -30.55 0.00 -13.39
CA GLU A 346 -30.85 -0.30 -14.79
C GLU A 346 -29.84 0.38 -15.74
N ALA A 347 -29.54 1.67 -15.51
CA ALA A 347 -28.59 2.42 -16.32
C ALA A 347 -27.17 1.83 -16.24
N ALA A 348 -26.70 1.44 -15.04
CA ALA A 348 -25.39 0.82 -14.85
C ALA A 348 -25.33 -0.56 -15.52
N SER A 349 -26.32 -1.42 -15.30
CA SER A 349 -26.41 -2.74 -15.91
C SER A 349 -26.47 -2.67 -17.44
N LYS A 350 -27.26 -1.75 -17.99
CA LYS A 350 -27.35 -1.52 -19.44
C LYS A 350 -26.01 -1.07 -20.02
N ARG A 351 -25.26 -0.22 -19.31
CA ARG A 351 -23.92 0.23 -19.75
C ARG A 351 -22.89 -0.89 -19.71
N ILE A 352 -22.83 -1.65 -18.63
CA ILE A 352 -21.92 -2.80 -18.47
C ILE A 352 -22.18 -3.84 -19.57
N ASN A 353 -23.46 -4.05 -19.91
CA ASN A 353 -23.91 -5.02 -20.90
C ASN A 353 -24.18 -4.43 -22.30
N ALA A 354 -23.87 -3.15 -22.56
CA ALA A 354 -24.24 -2.45 -23.80
C ALA A 354 -23.71 -3.12 -25.08
N ASN A 355 -22.64 -3.91 -24.95
CA ASN A 355 -21.99 -4.65 -26.04
C ASN A 355 -21.89 -6.16 -25.75
N SER A 356 -22.83 -6.72 -24.98
CA SER A 356 -22.85 -8.17 -24.69
C SER A 356 -22.91 -9.04 -25.95
N ARG A 357 -23.40 -8.52 -27.07
CA ARG A 357 -23.40 -9.22 -28.38
C ARG A 357 -22.02 -9.61 -28.90
N GLN A 358 -20.96 -8.92 -28.48
CA GLN A 358 -19.57 -9.29 -28.79
C GLN A 358 -18.96 -10.24 -27.75
N ARG A 359 -19.65 -10.47 -26.64
CA ARG A 359 -19.24 -11.38 -25.58
C ARG A 359 -19.97 -12.71 -25.72
N GLN A 360 -19.32 -13.78 -25.29
CA GLN A 360 -19.97 -15.09 -25.20
C GLN A 360 -20.90 -15.21 -23.97
N HIS A 361 -20.95 -14.19 -23.11
CA HIS A 361 -21.68 -14.21 -21.84
C HIS A 361 -22.16 -12.82 -21.40
N ILE A 362 -23.20 -12.81 -20.57
CA ILE A 362 -23.73 -11.63 -19.87
C ILE A 362 -22.91 -11.42 -18.59
N VAL A 363 -22.71 -10.15 -18.22
CA VAL A 363 -22.05 -9.79 -16.95
C VAL A 363 -23.12 -9.67 -15.87
N ASP A 364 -22.95 -10.41 -14.78
CA ASP A 364 -23.78 -10.33 -13.59
C ASP A 364 -23.40 -9.07 -12.80
N VAL A 365 -24.39 -8.20 -12.56
CA VAL A 365 -24.20 -6.92 -11.88
C VAL A 365 -24.97 -6.93 -10.56
N TYR A 366 -24.24 -6.73 -9.47
CA TYR A 366 -24.75 -6.73 -8.11
C TYR A 366 -24.69 -5.32 -7.52
N PHE A 367 -25.74 -4.94 -6.79
CA PHE A 367 -25.88 -3.63 -6.12
C PHE A 367 -26.12 -3.82 -4.63
#